data_AF-A0A0G9K7Z4-F1
#
_entry.id   AF-A0A0G9K7Z4-F1
#
_cell.length_a   1.000
_cell.length_b   1.000
_cell.length_c   1.000
_cell.angle_alpha   90.00
_cell.angle_beta   90.00
_cell.angle_gamma   90.00
#
_symmetry.space_group_name_H-M   'P 1'
#
loop_
_entity.id
_entity.type
_entity.pdbx_description
1 polymer ?
#
loop_
_entity_poly.entity_id
_entity_poly.type
_entity_poly.pdbx_seq_one_letter_code
_entity_poly.pdbx_strand_id
1 'polypeptide(L)' 'MTLKERFDARGFAVNKYAKAYGVTHPILSGVLSGMYSGKNTPENGATRKIIMQLKKDKVWIGRLPWEV' A
#
# COMPACT_ATOMS: atom_id res chain seq x y z
N MET A 1 -0.44 1.74 16.19
CA MET A 1 -0.21 0.70 15.16
C MET A 1 -0.33 1.32 13.78
N THR A 2 0.82 1.54 13.15
CA THR A 2 1.02 2.10 11.81
C THR A 2 0.65 1.09 10.73
N LEU A 3 0.52 1.56 9.48
CA LEU A 3 0.24 0.70 8.32
C LEU A 3 1.37 -0.33 8.11
N LYS A 4 2.63 0.09 8.28
CA LYS A 4 3.81 -0.78 8.21
C LYS A 4 3.77 -1.89 9.26
N GLU A 5 3.44 -1.58 10.52
CA GLU A 5 3.32 -2.59 11.57
C GLU A 5 2.21 -3.61 11.26
N ARG A 6 1.08 -3.18 10.69
CA ARG A 6 0.00 -4.10 10.26
C ARG A 6 0.43 -4.99 9.10
N PHE A 7 1.21 -4.44 8.19
CA PHE A 7 1.76 -5.18 7.06
C PHE A 7 2.75 -6.25 7.53
N ASP A 8 3.63 -5.90 8.47
CA ASP A 8 4.61 -6.82 9.05
C ASP A 8 3.95 -7.90 9.92
N ALA A 9 2.92 -7.52 10.71
CA ALA A 9 2.12 -8.45 11.51
C ALA A 9 1.36 -9.49 10.65
N ARG A 10 1.14 -9.21 9.36
CA ARG A 10 0.59 -10.20 8.41
C ARG A 10 1.63 -11.16 7.84
N GLY A 11 2.92 -10.96 8.15
CA GLY A 11 4.02 -11.74 7.59
C GLY A 11 4.32 -11.40 6.14
N PHE A 12 3.89 -10.23 5.66
CA PHE A 12 4.16 -9.82 4.29
C PHE A 12 5.56 -9.25 4.14
N ALA A 13 6.28 -9.72 3.11
CA ALA A 13 7.57 -9.14 2.73
C ALA A 13 7.35 -8.10 1.62
N VAL A 14 7.80 -6.86 1.85
CA VAL A 14 7.59 -5.73 0.94
C VAL A 14 8.01 -6.07 -0.50
N ASN A 15 9.18 -6.68 -0.66
CA ASN A 15 9.72 -7.01 -1.98
C ASN A 15 8.89 -8.08 -2.72
N LYS A 16 8.47 -9.15 -2.01
CA LYS A 16 7.60 -10.20 -2.57
C LYS A 16 6.22 -9.67 -2.91
N TYR A 17 5.64 -8.87 -2.02
CA TYR A 17 4.30 -8.31 -2.17
C TYR A 17 4.27 -7.32 -3.35
N ALA A 18 5.27 -6.45 -3.46
CA ALA A 18 5.41 -5.54 -4.59
C ALA A 18 5.48 -6.29 -5.92
N LYS A 19 6.34 -7.32 -5.99
CA LYS A 19 6.47 -8.17 -7.19
C LYS A 19 5.18 -8.93 -7.53
N ALA A 20 4.49 -9.47 -6.54
CA ALA A 20 3.24 -10.22 -6.74
C ALA A 20 2.13 -9.38 -7.37
N TYR A 21 2.07 -8.08 -7.03
CA TYR A 21 1.05 -7.17 -7.54
C TYR A 21 1.51 -6.28 -8.70
N GLY A 22 2.76 -6.46 -9.14
CA GLY A 22 3.35 -5.74 -10.27
C GLY A 22 3.61 -4.26 -9.95
N VAL A 23 3.99 -3.94 -8.72
CA VAL A 23 4.41 -2.59 -8.31
C VAL A 23 5.87 -2.59 -7.89
N THR A 24 6.49 -1.41 -7.90
CA THR A 24 7.88 -1.28 -7.46
C THR A 24 7.98 -1.22 -5.94
N HIS A 25 9.10 -1.70 -5.41
CA HIS A 25 9.43 -1.60 -3.98
C HIS A 25 9.28 -0.17 -3.41
N PRO A 26 9.81 0.89 -4.06
CA PRO A 26 9.66 2.26 -3.54
C PRO A 26 8.21 2.72 -3.44
N ILE A 27 7.32 2.33 -4.38
CA ILE A 27 5.89 2.66 -4.30
C ILE A 27 5.27 2.03 -3.05
N LEU A 28 5.45 0.72 -2.84
CA LEU A 28 4.88 0.06 -1.67
C LEU A 28 5.46 0.61 -0.36
N SER A 29 6.77 0.87 -0.31
CA SER A 29 7.42 1.44 0.88
C SER A 29 6.91 2.85 1.19
N GLY A 30 6.70 3.68 0.17
CA GLY A 30 6.12 5.02 0.31
C GLY A 30 4.67 4.97 0.77
N VAL A 31 3.88 4.00 0.32
CA VAL A 31 2.52 3.76 0.84
C VAL A 31 2.54 3.34 2.30
N LEU A 32 3.38 2.37 2.67
CA LEU A 32 3.50 1.86 4.04
C LEU A 32 3.96 2.94 5.02
N SER A 33 4.79 3.87 4.55
CA SER A 33 5.27 5.03 5.31
C SER A 33 4.28 6.21 5.31
N GLY A 34 3.17 6.13 4.56
CA GLY A 34 2.19 7.22 4.42
C GLY A 34 2.60 8.36 3.49
N MET A 35 3.78 8.29 2.86
CA MET A 35 4.28 9.26 1.87
C MET A 35 3.41 9.28 0.62
N TYR A 36 2.91 8.11 0.20
CA TYR A 36 1.98 7.99 -0.92
C TYR A 36 0.60 7.60 -0.41
N SER A 37 -0.35 8.50 -0.59
CA SER A 37 -1.77 8.23 -0.54
C SER A 37 -2.26 8.46 -1.95
N GLY A 38 -3.08 7.59 -2.55
CA GLY A 38 -3.42 7.60 -4.00
C GLY A 38 -4.09 8.87 -4.59
N LYS A 39 -3.96 10.02 -3.92
CA LYS A 39 -4.07 11.39 -4.43
C LYS A 39 -2.72 12.04 -4.77
N ASN A 40 -1.65 11.80 -3.99
CA ASN A 40 -0.33 12.44 -4.10
C ASN A 40 0.75 11.40 -4.45
N THR A 41 0.88 11.04 -5.72
CA THR A 41 1.90 10.08 -6.18
C THR A 41 2.18 10.24 -7.68
N PRO A 42 3.42 10.04 -8.14
CA PRO A 42 3.76 10.08 -9.56
C PRO A 42 3.10 8.94 -10.37
N GLU A 43 2.85 7.78 -9.75
CA GLU A 43 2.27 6.59 -10.40
C GLU A 43 0.93 6.21 -9.77
N ASN A 44 -0.07 7.05 -10.02
CA ASN A 44 -1.39 6.95 -9.40
C ASN A 44 -2.06 5.58 -9.56
N GLY A 45 -1.88 4.93 -10.72
CA GLY A 45 -2.44 3.59 -10.99
C GLY A 45 -1.86 2.50 -10.10
N ALA A 46 -0.52 2.39 -10.03
CA ALA A 46 0.17 1.37 -9.25
C ALA A 46 -0.05 1.55 -7.74
N THR A 47 0.03 2.80 -7.26
CA THR A 47 -0.23 3.16 -5.85
C THR A 47 -1.66 2.82 -5.44
N ARG A 48 -2.66 3.17 -6.25
CA ARG A 48 -4.05 2.82 -5.95
C ARG A 48 -4.27 1.32 -5.94
N LYS A 49 -3.67 0.60 -6.90
CA LYS A 49 -3.73 -0.87 -6.98
C LYS A 49 -3.20 -1.52 -5.70
N ILE A 50 -2.02 -1.09 -5.22
CA ILE A 50 -1.43 -1.69 -4.02
C ILE A 50 -2.21 -1.34 -2.76
N ILE A 51 -2.70 -0.10 -2.63
CA ILE A 51 -3.53 0.30 -1.48
C ILE A 51 -4.87 -0.46 -1.48
N MET A 52 -5.51 -0.66 -2.64
CA MET A 52 -6.71 -1.50 -2.73
C MET A 52 -6.43 -2.94 -2.28
N GLN A 53 -5.27 -3.47 -2.66
CA GLN A 53 -4.87 -4.80 -2.26
C GLN A 53 -4.60 -4.88 -0.75
N LEU A 54 -3.90 -3.91 -0.18
CA LEU A 54 -3.72 -3.78 1.27
C LEU A 54 -5.06 -3.69 2.02
N LYS A 55 -6.09 -3.06 1.43
CA LYS A 55 -7.45 -3.02 1.99
C LYS A 55 -8.12 -4.39 1.95
N LYS A 56 -8.00 -5.14 0.83
CA LYS A 56 -8.47 -6.52 0.72
C LYS A 56 -7.80 -7.44 1.76
N ASP A 57 -6.50 -7.26 1.96
CA ASP A 57 -5.70 -8.01 2.95
C ASP A 57 -5.92 -7.54 4.40
N LYS A 58 -6.84 -6.58 4.64
CA LYS A 58 -7.14 -5.96 5.94
C LYS A 58 -5.92 -5.30 6.62
N VAL A 59 -4.89 -4.97 5.84
CA VAL A 59 -3.74 -4.16 6.30
C VAL A 59 -4.15 -2.68 6.33
N TRP A 60 -4.79 -2.22 5.26
CA TRP A 60 -5.37 -0.89 5.20
C TRP A 60 -6.74 -0.87 5.89
N ILE A 61 -6.87 -0.03 6.92
CA ILE A 61 -8.13 0.13 7.66
C ILE A 61 -8.62 1.56 7.48
N GLY A 62 -9.83 1.70 6.94
CA GLY A 62 -10.49 2.99 6.72
C GLY A 62 -10.91 3.22 5.28
N ARG A 63 -11.42 4.43 5.01
CA ARG A 63 -11.75 4.88 3.65
C ARG A 63 -10.47 5.02 2.83
N LEU A 64 -10.58 4.74 1.54
CA LEU A 64 -9.48 5.01 0.62
C LEU A 64 -9.35 6.54 0.46
N PRO A 65 -8.13 7.09 0.32
CA PRO A 65 -7.93 8.54 0.26
C PRO A 65 -8.55 9.22 -0.97
N TRP A 66 -9.02 8.44 -1.94
CA TRP A 66 -9.77 8.88 -3.12
C TRP A 66 -11.25 8.46 -3.12
N GLU A 67 -11.72 7.72 -2.11
CA GLU A 67 -13.16 7.55 -1.87
C GLU A 67 -13.66 8.83 -1.19
N VAL A 68 -14.25 9.73 -1.98
CA VAL A 68 -14.99 10.92 -1.52
C VAL A 68 -16.32 10.52 -0.91
#